data_AF-A0A969D792-F1
#
_entry.id   AF-A0A969D792-F1
#
_cell.length_a   1.000
_cell.length_b   1.000
_cell.length_c   1.000
_cell.angle_alpha   90.00
_cell.angle_beta   90.00
_cell.angle_gamma   90.00
#
_symmetry.space_group_name_H-M   'P 1'
#
loop_
_entity.id
_entity.type
_entity.pdbx_description
1 polymer ?
#
loop_
_entity_poly.entity_id
_entity_poly.type
_entity_poly.pdbx_seq_one_letter_code
_entity_poly.pdbx_strand_id
1 'polypeptide(L)'
;MAPKRPRILLFIGIGIGLSLLMAGLKAAIAWLAEVYVYAVPWVGGFLRSIELVEISNWLVFALLSVGIGAATFLLPRRWNQWARVALLIGVSPFVFSASYLMQQHLWIQKVATSANISYREARQLTHEYLTQKAGHGGFFGFYSFSTEMAELPIRREELTSTTSGNAARALSEELSSYNDPRASFLAFILERVGWLIRFMYMLLAGLTALTYYFKGHRWAEQKRQANAPRPPRVVMPNSQSQGRAAGATEQPPKNRPHKP
;
A
#
# COMPACT_ATOMS: atom_id res chain seq x y z
N MET A 1 -20.50 21.13 -28.76
CA MET A 1 -19.63 21.24 -27.56
C MET A 1 -18.32 20.53 -27.85
N ALA A 2 -17.19 21.24 -27.81
CA ALA A 2 -15.89 20.65 -28.10
C ALA A 2 -15.55 19.54 -27.08
N PRO A 3 -15.03 18.38 -27.52
CA PRO A 3 -14.64 17.31 -26.61
C PRO A 3 -13.53 17.84 -25.69
N LYS A 4 -13.77 17.85 -24.37
CA LYS A 4 -12.73 18.16 -23.38
C LYS A 4 -11.55 17.21 -23.63
N ARG A 5 -10.42 17.76 -24.08
CA ARG A 5 -9.21 16.97 -24.35
C ARG A 5 -8.85 16.17 -23.10
N PRO A 6 -8.56 14.87 -23.24
CA PRO A 6 -8.24 14.03 -22.10
C PRO A 6 -6.94 14.50 -21.43
N ARG A 7 -6.98 14.68 -20.10
CA ARG A 7 -5.87 15.23 -19.32
C ARG A 7 -4.95 14.12 -18.80
N ILE A 8 -4.45 13.30 -19.71
CA ILE A 8 -3.65 12.09 -19.37
C ILE A 8 -2.36 12.48 -18.65
N LEU A 9 -1.65 13.50 -19.12
CA LEU A 9 -0.43 13.99 -18.46
C LEU A 9 -0.69 14.45 -17.03
N LEU A 10 -1.84 15.09 -16.78
CA LEU A 10 -2.22 15.50 -15.42
C LEU A 10 -2.52 14.29 -14.54
N PHE A 11 -3.16 13.24 -15.06
CA PHE A 11 -3.37 11.98 -14.34
C PHE A 11 -2.05 11.33 -13.93
N ILE A 12 -1.09 11.24 -14.87
CA ILE A 12 0.25 10.70 -14.59
C ILE A 12 0.97 11.58 -13.55
N GLY A 13 0.95 12.90 -13.73
CA GLY A 13 1.56 13.84 -12.79
C GLY A 13 0.98 13.74 -11.38
N ILE A 14 -0.34 13.59 -11.24
CA ILE A 14 -0.99 13.35 -9.94
C ILE A 14 -0.54 12.02 -9.35
N GLY A 15 -0.50 10.94 -10.13
CA GLY A 15 -0.06 9.65 -9.62
C GLY A 15 1.40 9.63 -9.16
N ILE A 16 2.30 10.28 -9.90
CA ILE A 16 3.71 10.46 -9.51
C ILE A 16 3.80 11.34 -8.25
N GLY A 17 3.08 12.46 -8.21
CA GLY A 17 3.08 13.36 -7.05
C GLY A 17 2.56 12.68 -5.78
N LEU A 18 1.46 11.93 -5.88
CA LEU A 18 0.94 11.12 -4.77
C LEU A 18 1.93 10.02 -4.37
N SER A 19 2.57 9.36 -5.33
CA SER A 19 3.60 8.36 -5.05
C SER A 19 4.77 8.94 -4.27
N LEU A 20 5.29 10.11 -4.67
CA LEU A 20 6.38 10.79 -3.96
C LEU A 20 5.96 11.19 -2.55
N LEU A 21 4.76 11.76 -2.39
CA LEU A 21 4.21 12.12 -1.09
C LEU A 21 4.09 10.91 -0.17
N MET A 22 3.57 9.79 -0.67
CA MET A 22 3.36 8.56 0.09
C MET A 22 4.68 7.84 0.40
N ALA A 23 5.64 7.85 -0.52
CA ALA A 23 7.00 7.37 -0.27
C ALA A 23 7.69 8.20 0.83
N GLY A 24 7.56 9.53 0.78
CA GLY A 24 8.05 10.43 1.82
C GLY A 24 7.42 10.16 3.18
N LEU A 25 6.10 9.94 3.22
CA LEU A 25 5.39 9.54 4.44
C LEU A 25 5.91 8.20 5.00
N LYS A 26 6.10 7.17 4.15
CA LYS A 26 6.69 5.89 4.59
C LYS A 26 8.10 6.08 5.14
N ALA A 27 8.93 6.87 4.47
CA ALA A 27 10.28 7.15 4.93
C ALA A 27 10.26 7.88 6.29
N ALA A 28 9.36 8.85 6.48
CA ALA A 28 9.20 9.55 7.74
C ALA A 28 8.73 8.63 8.88
N ILE A 29 7.78 7.72 8.60
CA ILE A 29 7.32 6.72 9.59
C ILE A 29 8.46 5.78 9.97
N ALA A 30 9.22 5.29 8.98
CA ALA A 30 10.37 4.42 9.23
C ALA A 30 11.44 5.11 10.06
N TRP A 31 11.74 6.38 9.76
CA TRP A 31 12.65 7.21 10.53
C TRP A 31 12.18 7.39 11.98
N LEU A 32 10.91 7.75 12.17
CA LEU A 32 10.34 7.95 13.50
C LEU A 32 10.35 6.66 14.33
N ALA A 33 10.02 5.53 13.69
CA ALA A 33 10.07 4.22 14.33
C ALA A 33 11.51 3.88 14.77
N GLU A 34 12.49 4.05 13.89
CA GLU A 34 13.89 3.72 14.19
C GLU A 34 14.49 4.58 15.31
N VAL A 35 14.14 5.87 15.35
CA VAL A 35 14.71 6.84 16.31
C VAL A 35 14.01 6.79 17.66
N TYR A 36 12.68 6.68 17.70
CA TYR A 36 11.91 6.84 18.94
C TYR A 36 11.30 5.54 19.44
N VAL A 37 10.83 4.66 18.55
CA VAL A 37 10.10 3.45 18.94
C VAL A 37 11.06 2.31 19.22
N TYR A 38 12.00 2.07 18.31
CA TYR A 38 12.95 0.96 18.39
C TYR A 38 14.12 1.22 19.34
N ALA A 39 14.30 2.46 19.79
CA ALA A 39 15.29 2.80 20.80
C ALA A 39 14.88 2.36 22.23
N VAL A 40 13.60 2.04 22.46
CA VAL A 40 13.12 1.63 23.78
C VAL A 40 13.55 0.19 24.08
N PRO A 41 14.28 -0.08 25.18
CA PRO A 41 14.69 -1.44 25.55
C PRO A 41 13.48 -2.38 25.69
N TRP A 42 13.63 -3.65 25.26
CA TRP A 42 12.61 -4.72 25.22
C TRP A 42 11.44 -4.47 24.26
N VAL A 43 10.80 -3.30 24.32
CA VAL A 43 9.67 -2.92 23.46
C VAL A 43 10.13 -2.73 22.02
N GLY A 44 11.29 -2.11 21.81
CA GLY A 44 11.84 -1.83 20.48
C GLY A 44 12.12 -3.10 19.68
N GLY A 45 12.80 -4.08 20.30
CA GLY A 45 13.08 -5.37 19.67
C GLY A 45 11.81 -6.14 19.31
N PHE A 46 10.81 -6.14 20.19
CA PHE A 46 9.50 -6.75 19.91
C PHE A 46 8.74 -6.02 18.78
N LEU A 47 8.69 -4.69 18.80
CA LEU A 47 8.02 -3.92 17.75
C LEU A 47 8.74 -4.01 16.41
N ARG A 48 10.04 -4.26 16.43
CA ARG A 48 10.85 -4.53 15.24
C ARG A 48 10.61 -5.93 14.70
N SER A 49 10.43 -6.93 15.57
CA SER A 49 10.14 -8.31 15.15
C SER A 49 8.77 -8.49 14.50
N ILE A 50 7.76 -7.69 14.90
CA ILE A 50 6.45 -7.65 14.22
C ILE A 50 6.45 -6.79 12.95
N GLU A 51 7.61 -6.19 12.59
CA GLU A 51 7.76 -5.22 11.51
C GLU A 51 6.71 -4.09 11.59
N LEU A 52 6.63 -3.38 12.73
CA LEU A 52 5.63 -2.31 12.96
C LEU A 52 5.55 -1.29 11.81
N VAL A 53 6.68 -0.96 11.19
CA VAL A 53 6.73 -0.05 10.02
C VAL A 53 5.91 -0.58 8.85
N GLU A 54 5.79 -1.89 8.67
CA GLU A 54 5.03 -2.50 7.57
C GLU A 54 3.51 -2.45 7.79
N ILE A 55 3.04 -2.25 9.02
CA ILE A 55 1.62 -1.96 9.29
C ILE A 55 1.22 -0.62 8.65
N SER A 56 2.14 0.33 8.54
CA SER A 56 1.89 1.61 7.86
C SER A 56 1.54 1.45 6.39
N ASN A 57 1.92 0.33 5.75
CA ASN A 57 1.57 0.04 4.37
C ASN A 57 0.06 0.10 4.15
N TRP A 58 -0.75 -0.37 5.09
CA TRP A 58 -2.20 -0.40 4.89
C TRP A 58 -2.76 1.00 4.73
N LEU A 59 -2.34 1.92 5.59
CA LEU A 59 -2.75 3.32 5.53
C LEU A 59 -2.21 4.01 4.27
N VAL A 60 -0.92 3.86 3.99
CA VAL A 60 -0.26 4.52 2.85
C VAL A 60 -0.85 4.03 1.53
N PHE A 61 -1.01 2.71 1.36
CA PHE A 61 -1.58 2.15 0.13
C PHE A 61 -3.07 2.42 0.01
N ALA A 62 -3.83 2.53 1.11
CA ALA A 62 -5.22 2.98 1.05
C ALA A 62 -5.32 4.40 0.48
N LEU A 63 -4.53 5.35 1.01
CA LEU A 63 -4.52 6.74 0.59
C LEU A 63 -4.04 6.90 -0.86
N LEU A 64 -2.91 6.28 -1.20
CA LEU A 64 -2.37 6.26 -2.56
C LEU A 64 -3.40 5.76 -3.56
N SER A 65 -4.02 4.62 -3.24
CA SER A 65 -4.92 3.92 -4.17
C SER A 65 -6.25 4.64 -4.33
N VAL A 66 -6.83 5.18 -3.24
CA VAL A 66 -8.02 6.03 -3.35
C VAL A 66 -7.72 7.28 -4.18
N GLY A 67 -6.54 7.89 -4.01
CA GLY A 67 -6.11 9.08 -4.74
C GLY A 67 -5.94 8.81 -6.24
N ILE A 68 -5.21 7.76 -6.61
CA ILE A 68 -5.06 7.34 -8.02
C ILE A 68 -6.40 6.90 -8.60
N GLY A 69 -7.20 6.15 -7.85
CA GLY A 69 -8.55 5.74 -8.23
C GLY A 69 -9.45 6.93 -8.52
N ALA A 70 -9.46 7.96 -7.66
CA ALA A 70 -10.21 9.19 -7.88
C ALA A 70 -9.68 9.99 -9.07
N ALA A 71 -8.36 10.03 -9.27
CA ALA A 71 -7.71 10.71 -10.39
C ALA A 71 -8.08 10.10 -11.75
N THR A 72 -8.58 8.85 -11.79
CA THR A 72 -9.14 8.26 -13.02
C THR A 72 -10.26 9.10 -13.62
N PHE A 73 -10.88 10.02 -12.86
CA PHE A 73 -11.80 11.05 -13.36
C PHE A 73 -11.24 11.85 -14.54
N LEU A 74 -9.92 11.94 -14.69
CA LEU A 74 -9.24 12.65 -15.78
C LEU A 74 -9.03 11.82 -17.06
N LEU A 75 -9.21 10.48 -16.99
CA LEU A 75 -8.92 9.56 -18.10
C LEU A 75 -10.09 9.38 -19.08
N PRO A 76 -9.86 9.10 -20.38
CA PRO A 76 -10.95 8.75 -21.29
C PRO A 76 -11.73 7.50 -20.85
N ARG A 77 -13.06 7.49 -21.02
CA ARG A 77 -13.91 6.33 -20.67
C ARG A 77 -13.61 5.07 -21.49
N ARG A 78 -13.04 5.24 -22.69
CA ARG A 78 -12.62 4.16 -23.60
C ARG A 78 -11.42 3.35 -23.11
N TRP A 79 -10.69 3.82 -22.09
CA TRP A 79 -9.56 3.07 -21.55
C TRP A 79 -10.05 1.84 -20.79
N ASN A 80 -9.45 0.69 -21.11
CA ASN A 80 -9.63 -0.56 -20.37
C ASN A 80 -9.23 -0.38 -18.90
N GLN A 81 -9.88 -1.12 -18.00
CA GLN A 81 -9.62 -1.10 -16.57
C GLN A 81 -8.14 -1.36 -16.23
N TRP A 82 -7.49 -2.29 -16.95
CA TRP A 82 -6.06 -2.56 -16.78
C TRP A 82 -5.17 -1.33 -16.99
N ALA A 83 -5.45 -0.51 -18.00
CA ALA A 83 -4.68 0.71 -18.26
C ALA A 83 -4.87 1.76 -17.15
N ARG A 84 -6.02 1.75 -16.45
CA ARG A 84 -6.30 2.66 -15.33
C ARG A 84 -5.59 2.21 -14.04
N VAL A 85 -5.36 0.91 -13.88
CA VAL A 85 -4.67 0.31 -12.73
C VAL A 85 -3.16 0.28 -12.93
N ALA A 86 -2.67 0.26 -14.18
CA ALA A 86 -1.25 0.17 -14.51
C ALA A 86 -0.38 1.20 -13.78
N LEU A 87 -0.86 2.44 -13.63
CA LEU A 87 -0.12 3.47 -12.88
C LEU A 87 0.07 3.08 -11.41
N LEU A 88 -0.97 2.55 -10.75
CA LEU A 88 -0.88 2.06 -9.38
C LEU A 88 0.13 0.91 -9.29
N ILE A 89 0.08 -0.06 -10.20
CA ILE A 89 1.03 -1.19 -10.22
C ILE A 89 2.47 -0.68 -10.39
N GLY A 90 2.70 0.27 -11.29
CA GLY A 90 4.04 0.80 -11.56
C GLY A 90 4.63 1.57 -10.38
N VAL A 91 3.83 2.39 -9.68
CA VAL A 91 4.33 3.21 -8.57
C VAL A 91 4.39 2.46 -7.24
N SER A 92 3.63 1.37 -7.08
CA SER A 92 3.52 0.65 -5.80
C SER A 92 4.86 0.08 -5.29
N PRO A 93 5.71 -0.58 -6.10
CA PRO A 93 7.01 -1.06 -5.63
C PRO A 93 7.92 0.06 -5.13
N PHE A 94 7.86 1.24 -5.76
CA PHE A 94 8.64 2.40 -5.34
C PHE A 94 8.18 2.91 -3.96
N VAL A 95 6.86 3.08 -3.77
CA VAL A 95 6.31 3.50 -2.47
C VAL A 95 6.62 2.45 -1.40
N PHE A 96 6.44 1.16 -1.70
CA PHE A 96 6.72 0.06 -0.78
C PHE A 96 8.17 0.10 -0.29
N SER A 97 9.12 0.28 -1.20
CA SER A 97 10.57 0.24 -0.92
C SER A 97 11.07 1.44 -0.11
N ALA A 98 10.28 2.51 0.02
CA ALA A 98 10.71 3.75 0.67
C ALA A 98 11.08 3.59 2.15
N SER A 99 10.36 2.76 2.93
CA SER A 99 10.74 2.47 4.32
C SER A 99 12.08 1.76 4.40
N TYR A 100 12.29 0.74 3.58
CA TYR A 100 13.51 -0.06 3.57
C TYR A 100 14.73 0.74 3.13
N LEU A 101 14.57 1.66 2.16
CA LEU A 101 15.64 2.59 1.79
C LEU A 101 16.03 3.49 2.97
N MET A 102 15.06 4.00 3.71
CA MET A 102 15.32 4.82 4.90
C MET A 102 15.99 3.99 6.00
N GLN A 103 15.49 2.79 6.30
CA GLN A 103 16.09 1.90 7.29
C GLN A 103 17.53 1.53 6.94
N GLN A 104 17.82 1.27 5.66
CA GLN A 104 19.18 1.02 5.19
C GLN A 104 20.07 2.24 5.42
N HIS A 105 19.59 3.43 5.05
CA HIS A 105 20.35 4.67 5.25
C HIS A 105 20.70 4.88 6.73
N LEU A 106 19.72 4.68 7.62
CA LEU A 106 19.90 4.81 9.07
C LEU A 106 20.83 3.75 9.64
N TRP A 107 20.77 2.52 9.15
CA TRP A 107 21.70 1.47 9.56
C TRP A 107 23.15 1.80 9.15
N ILE A 108 23.37 2.23 7.89
CA ILE A 108 24.71 2.64 7.43
C ILE A 108 25.22 3.82 8.27
N GLN A 109 24.35 4.77 8.62
CA GLN A 109 24.69 5.89 9.48
C GLN A 109 25.09 5.42 10.90
N LYS A 110 24.35 4.47 11.48
CA LYS A 110 24.69 3.87 12.79
C LYS A 110 26.06 3.17 12.75
N VAL A 111 26.36 2.45 11.67
CA VAL A 111 27.69 1.82 11.47
C VAL A 111 28.78 2.89 11.36
N ALA A 112 28.56 3.95 10.58
CA ALA A 112 29.52 5.04 10.43
C ALA A 112 29.84 5.70 11.77
N THR A 113 28.82 6.00 12.57
CA THR A 113 28.98 6.60 13.90
C THR A 113 29.63 5.63 14.88
N SER A 114 29.20 4.37 14.92
CA SER A 114 29.73 3.39 15.88
C SER A 114 31.18 3.01 15.60
N ALA A 115 31.59 2.93 14.33
CA ALA A 115 32.95 2.58 13.94
C ALA A 115 33.85 3.81 13.75
N ASN A 116 33.32 5.02 13.95
CA ASN A 116 34.01 6.30 13.75
C ASN A 116 34.64 6.42 12.35
N ILE A 117 33.87 6.10 11.30
CA ILE A 117 34.31 6.11 9.90
C ILE A 117 33.41 6.97 9.01
N SER A 118 33.92 7.21 7.80
CA SER A 118 33.17 7.49 6.58
C SER A 118 31.71 7.02 6.48
N TYR A 119 30.69 7.84 6.16
CA TYR A 119 29.43 7.26 5.63
C TYR A 119 29.70 6.44 4.35
N ARG A 120 30.62 6.93 3.50
CA ARG A 120 31.03 6.22 2.28
C ARG A 120 31.72 4.89 2.61
N GLU A 121 32.62 4.90 3.59
CA GLU A 121 33.33 3.71 4.05
C GLU A 121 32.36 2.71 4.72
N ALA A 122 31.46 3.19 5.58
CA ALA A 122 30.42 2.37 6.20
C ALA A 122 29.50 1.75 5.15
N ARG A 123 29.15 2.49 4.09
CA ARG A 123 28.37 1.95 2.96
C ARG A 123 29.11 0.83 2.23
N GLN A 124 30.42 0.96 2.05
CA GLN A 124 31.23 -0.08 1.42
C GLN A 124 31.34 -1.31 2.34
N LEU A 125 31.67 -1.12 3.61
CA LEU A 125 31.77 -2.17 4.61
C LEU A 125 30.46 -2.97 4.72
N THR A 126 29.33 -2.28 4.82
CA THR A 126 28.00 -2.91 4.86
C THR A 126 27.63 -3.59 3.53
N HIS A 127 28.06 -3.05 2.38
CA HIS A 127 27.85 -3.70 1.09
C HIS A 127 28.62 -5.02 0.97
N GLU A 128 29.89 -5.04 1.38
CA GLU A 128 30.73 -6.25 1.40
C GLU A 128 30.14 -7.30 2.36
N TYR A 129 29.77 -6.89 3.57
CA TYR A 129 29.09 -7.75 4.55
C TYR A 129 27.82 -8.39 3.98
N LEU A 130 26.94 -7.59 3.38
CA LEU A 130 25.70 -8.10 2.78
C LEU A 130 25.96 -9.03 1.59
N THR A 131 26.98 -8.74 0.78
CA THR A 131 27.38 -9.61 -0.33
C THR A 131 27.82 -10.99 0.18
N GLN A 132 28.57 -11.02 1.27
CA GLN A 132 29.01 -12.28 1.89
C GLN A 132 27.84 -13.05 2.54
N LYS A 133 26.93 -12.35 3.22
CA LYS A 133 25.86 -13.00 4.02
C LYS A 133 24.59 -13.31 3.25
N ALA A 134 24.21 -12.46 2.29
CA ALA A 134 22.97 -12.57 1.53
C ALA A 134 23.20 -12.77 0.01
N GLY A 135 24.46 -12.92 -0.41
CA GLY A 135 24.85 -13.09 -1.81
C GLY A 135 24.79 -11.81 -2.67
N HIS A 136 24.22 -10.73 -2.13
CA HIS A 136 24.03 -9.46 -2.84
C HIS A 136 24.33 -8.30 -1.88
N GLY A 137 24.99 -7.25 -2.37
CA GLY A 137 25.19 -6.02 -1.61
C GLY A 137 24.09 -4.98 -1.83
N GLY A 138 24.18 -3.87 -1.10
CA GLY A 138 23.32 -2.71 -1.33
C GLY A 138 21.86 -2.94 -0.92
N PHE A 139 20.91 -2.36 -1.65
CA PHE A 139 19.49 -2.39 -1.27
C PHE A 139 18.92 -3.80 -1.24
N PHE A 140 19.17 -4.61 -2.27
CA PHE A 140 18.63 -5.96 -2.35
C PHE A 140 19.20 -6.86 -1.25
N GLY A 141 20.50 -6.75 -0.97
CA GLY A 141 21.14 -7.43 0.15
C GLY A 141 20.54 -7.04 1.49
N PHE A 142 20.36 -5.74 1.73
CA PHE A 142 19.75 -5.23 2.95
C PHE A 142 18.30 -5.72 3.09
N TYR A 143 17.55 -5.66 1.99
CA TYR A 143 16.17 -6.10 1.94
C TYR A 143 16.07 -7.59 2.30
N SER A 144 16.83 -8.48 1.67
CA SER A 144 16.81 -9.90 2.03
C SER A 144 17.34 -10.16 3.44
N PHE A 145 18.43 -9.51 3.84
CA PHE A 145 19.06 -9.78 5.14
C PHE A 145 18.21 -9.32 6.33
N SER A 146 17.45 -8.24 6.17
CA SER A 146 16.56 -7.72 7.23
C SER A 146 15.38 -8.64 7.56
N THR A 147 15.11 -9.72 6.81
CA THR A 147 14.16 -10.76 7.26
C THR A 147 14.78 -11.75 8.25
N GLU A 148 16.12 -11.83 8.29
CA GLU A 148 16.84 -12.87 9.03
C GLU A 148 17.27 -12.40 10.42
N MET A 149 17.43 -11.09 10.61
CA MET A 149 17.91 -10.51 11.86
C MET A 149 17.01 -9.34 12.31
N ALA A 150 16.52 -9.44 13.55
CA ALA A 150 15.77 -8.36 14.17
C ALA A 150 16.66 -7.13 14.41
N GLU A 151 17.90 -7.34 14.86
CA GLU A 151 18.89 -6.27 15.05
C GLU A 151 20.06 -6.47 14.09
N LEU A 152 20.43 -5.39 13.40
CA LEU A 152 21.53 -5.41 12.46
C LEU A 152 22.84 -5.08 13.19
N PRO A 153 23.94 -5.76 12.86
CA PRO A 153 25.24 -5.48 13.46
C PRO A 153 25.65 -4.04 13.14
N ILE A 154 26.17 -3.35 14.16
CA ILE A 154 26.65 -1.97 14.04
C ILE A 154 28.15 -1.84 14.28
N ARG A 155 28.76 -2.84 14.93
CA ARG A 155 30.18 -2.83 15.27
C ARG A 155 31.01 -3.33 14.11
N ARG A 156 32.19 -2.75 13.94
CA ARG A 156 33.10 -3.13 12.86
C ARG A 156 33.54 -4.58 12.98
N GLU A 157 33.81 -5.06 14.19
CA GLU A 157 34.27 -6.44 14.40
C GLU A 157 33.19 -7.44 13.96
N GLU A 158 31.92 -7.17 14.25
CA GLU A 158 30.77 -8.01 13.87
C GLU A 158 30.54 -8.03 12.35
N LEU A 159 30.76 -6.88 11.68
CA LEU A 159 30.64 -6.78 10.21
C LEU A 159 31.80 -7.46 9.47
N THR A 160 32.92 -7.72 10.15
CA THR A 160 34.06 -8.43 9.59
C THR A 160 34.14 -9.90 10.02
N SER A 161 33.33 -10.31 11.00
CA SER A 161 33.36 -11.67 11.51
C SER A 161 32.55 -12.62 10.64
N THR A 162 33.07 -13.83 10.47
CA THR A 162 32.35 -14.92 9.78
C THR A 162 31.20 -15.47 10.64
N THR A 163 31.29 -15.27 11.96
CA THR A 163 30.36 -15.81 12.96
C THR A 163 29.23 -14.83 13.23
N SER A 164 28.15 -14.90 12.45
CA SER A 164 26.90 -14.21 12.77
C SER A 164 25.76 -15.19 12.56
N GLY A 165 25.54 -16.08 13.53
CA GLY A 165 24.39 -16.98 13.57
C GLY A 165 23.20 -16.24 14.18
N ASN A 166 22.05 -16.23 13.51
CA ASN A 166 20.80 -15.79 14.12
C ASN A 166 20.22 -16.95 14.96
N ALA A 167 19.49 -16.62 16.03
CA ALA A 167 18.87 -17.62 16.89
C ALA A 167 17.91 -18.54 16.11
N ALA A 168 17.25 -18.03 15.07
CA ALA A 168 16.36 -18.80 14.21
C ALA A 168 17.09 -19.87 13.36
N ARG A 169 18.27 -19.58 12.79
CA ARG A 169 19.08 -20.62 12.10
C ARG A 169 19.67 -21.59 13.08
N ALA A 170 20.16 -21.13 14.24
CA ALA A 170 20.67 -22.04 15.26
C ALA A 170 19.61 -23.07 15.70
N LEU A 171 18.38 -22.60 15.97
CA LEU A 171 17.24 -23.47 16.28
C LEU A 171 16.82 -24.34 15.09
N SER A 172 16.85 -23.79 13.86
CA SER A 172 16.53 -24.55 12.65
C SER A 172 17.54 -25.67 12.39
N GLU A 173 18.84 -25.40 12.56
CA GLU A 173 19.92 -26.37 12.44
C GLU A 173 19.77 -27.47 13.48
N GLU A 174 19.52 -27.10 14.74
CA GLU A 174 19.26 -28.05 15.82
C GLU A 174 18.02 -28.91 15.56
N LEU A 175 16.90 -28.31 15.13
CA LEU A 175 15.69 -29.04 14.75
C LEU A 175 15.90 -29.95 13.54
N SER A 176 16.66 -29.52 12.55
CA SER A 176 16.97 -30.32 11.36
C SER A 176 17.89 -31.51 11.66
N SER A 177 18.65 -31.45 12.75
CA SER A 177 19.47 -32.57 13.22
C SER A 177 18.64 -33.72 13.77
N TYR A 178 17.41 -33.45 14.22
CA TYR A 178 16.46 -34.51 14.55
C TYR A 178 15.94 -35.13 13.25
N ASN A 179 16.19 -36.42 13.07
CA ASN A 179 15.71 -37.20 11.92
C ASN A 179 14.19 -37.48 12.01
N ASP A 180 13.40 -36.44 12.28
CA ASP A 180 11.93 -36.44 12.37
C ASP A 180 11.36 -35.51 11.28
N PRO A 181 10.46 -36.01 10.40
CA PRO A 181 9.77 -35.21 9.40
C PRO A 181 9.11 -33.93 9.93
N ARG A 182 8.61 -33.95 11.18
CA ARG A 182 7.98 -32.79 11.82
C ARG A 182 9.01 -31.73 12.20
N ALA A 183 10.17 -32.15 12.70
CA ALA A 183 11.26 -31.25 13.07
C ALA A 183 11.85 -30.58 11.83
N SER A 184 12.00 -31.32 10.74
CA SER A 184 12.40 -30.79 9.43
C SER A 184 11.41 -29.75 8.88
N PHE A 185 10.09 -30.00 9.01
CA PHE A 185 9.08 -29.02 8.61
C PHE A 185 9.10 -27.74 9.46
N LEU A 186 9.31 -27.86 10.78
CA LEU A 186 9.43 -26.69 11.67
C LEU A 186 10.69 -25.87 11.35
N ALA A 187 11.83 -26.54 11.11
CA ALA A 187 13.06 -25.89 10.67
C ALA A 187 12.84 -25.07 9.38
N PHE A 188 12.18 -25.67 8.39
CA PHE A 188 11.83 -24.99 7.13
C PHE A 188 10.97 -23.73 7.33
N ILE A 189 10.00 -23.76 8.25
CA ILE A 189 9.17 -22.58 8.55
C ILE A 189 10.00 -21.51 9.25
N LEU A 190 10.81 -21.88 10.24
CA LEU A 190 11.62 -20.94 11.02
C LEU A 190 12.62 -20.18 10.15
N GLU A 191 13.27 -20.87 9.20
CA GLU A 191 14.17 -20.25 8.24
C GLU A 191 13.46 -19.19 7.36
N ARG A 192 12.16 -19.38 7.09
CA ARG A 192 11.38 -18.56 6.17
C ARG A 192 10.39 -17.62 6.85
N VAL A 193 10.37 -17.57 8.17
CA VAL A 193 9.34 -16.85 8.93
C VAL A 193 9.33 -15.35 8.60
N GLY A 194 10.50 -14.72 8.46
CA GLY A 194 10.60 -13.30 8.10
C GLY A 194 10.03 -13.01 6.69
N TRP A 195 10.28 -13.89 5.73
CA TRP A 195 9.68 -13.80 4.39
C TRP A 195 8.17 -14.03 4.41
N LEU A 196 7.70 -14.98 5.24
CA LEU A 196 6.27 -15.26 5.40
C LEU A 196 5.52 -14.03 5.95
N ILE A 197 6.09 -13.39 6.99
CA ILE A 197 5.53 -12.16 7.58
C ILE A 197 5.46 -11.03 6.53
N ARG A 198 6.54 -10.81 5.78
CA ARG A 198 6.54 -9.80 4.70
C ARG A 198 5.53 -10.09 3.61
N PHE A 199 5.43 -11.34 3.16
CA PHE A 199 4.47 -11.72 2.15
C PHE A 199 3.03 -11.49 2.64
N MET A 200 2.74 -11.80 3.90
CA MET A 200 1.45 -11.49 4.52
C MET A 200 1.17 -9.98 4.49
N TYR A 201 2.12 -9.13 4.90
CA TYR A 201 1.93 -7.68 4.87
C TYR A 201 1.77 -7.14 3.45
N MET A 202 2.54 -7.64 2.47
CA MET A 202 2.38 -7.28 1.07
C MET A 202 1.00 -7.66 0.53
N LEU A 203 0.52 -8.86 0.86
CA LEU A 203 -0.79 -9.33 0.42
C LEU A 203 -1.90 -8.44 0.99
N LEU A 204 -1.85 -8.14 2.29
CA LEU A 204 -2.82 -7.27 2.96
C LEU A 204 -2.78 -5.84 2.40
N ALA A 205 -1.59 -5.31 2.15
CA ALA A 205 -1.42 -4.01 1.50
C ALA A 205 -1.97 -4.01 0.06
N GLY A 206 -1.73 -5.08 -0.70
CA GLY A 206 -2.25 -5.25 -2.07
C GLY A 206 -3.78 -5.32 -2.12
N LEU A 207 -4.40 -6.09 -1.21
CA LEU A 207 -5.86 -6.16 -1.07
C LEU A 207 -6.45 -4.81 -0.67
N THR A 208 -5.79 -4.10 0.26
CA THR A 208 -6.19 -2.76 0.68
C THR A 208 -6.09 -1.78 -0.49
N ALA A 209 -4.97 -1.78 -1.21
CA ALA A 209 -4.76 -0.96 -2.39
C ALA A 209 -5.87 -1.18 -3.42
N LEU A 210 -6.17 -2.43 -3.76
CA LEU A 210 -7.20 -2.77 -4.73
C LEU A 210 -8.60 -2.30 -4.29
N THR A 211 -8.94 -2.53 -3.02
CA THR A 211 -10.24 -2.13 -2.46
C THR A 211 -10.43 -0.62 -2.50
N TYR A 212 -9.43 0.14 -2.03
CA TYR A 212 -9.49 1.59 -2.01
C TYR A 212 -9.36 2.21 -3.40
N TYR A 213 -8.61 1.58 -4.31
CA TYR A 213 -8.62 1.96 -5.72
C TYR A 213 -10.02 1.93 -6.31
N PHE A 214 -10.76 0.82 -6.12
CA PHE A 214 -12.13 0.73 -6.62
C PHE A 214 -13.08 1.72 -5.96
N LYS A 215 -12.88 2.05 -4.68
CA LYS A 215 -13.65 3.13 -4.02
C LYS A 215 -13.40 4.49 -4.70
N GLY A 216 -12.13 4.85 -4.92
CA GLY A 216 -11.78 6.08 -5.64
C GLY A 216 -12.30 6.10 -7.07
N HIS A 217 -12.19 4.96 -7.78
CA HIS A 217 -12.68 4.84 -9.15
C HIS A 217 -14.20 4.98 -9.26
N ARG A 218 -14.97 4.37 -8.35
CA ARG A 218 -16.43 4.52 -8.29
C ARG A 218 -16.83 5.98 -8.05
N TRP A 219 -16.14 6.67 -7.15
CA TRP A 219 -16.35 8.10 -6.93
C TRP A 219 -16.12 8.90 -8.22
N ALA A 220 -15.06 8.59 -8.97
CA ALA A 220 -14.78 9.24 -10.24
C ALA A 220 -15.89 9.03 -11.29
N GLU A 221 -16.42 7.82 -11.41
CA GLU A 221 -17.53 7.50 -12.32
C GLU A 221 -18.84 8.20 -11.90
N GLN A 222 -19.18 8.20 -10.61
CA GLN A 222 -20.36 8.92 -10.08
C GLN A 222 -20.27 10.42 -10.39
N LYS A 223 -19.10 11.02 -10.15
CA LYS A 223 -18.88 12.45 -10.43
C LYS A 223 -18.95 12.78 -11.92
N ARG A 224 -18.62 11.85 -12.80
CA ARG A 224 -18.82 12.02 -14.26
C ARG A 224 -20.29 12.01 -14.64
N GLN A 225 -21.06 11.08 -14.08
CA GLN A 225 -22.49 10.97 -14.35
C GLN A 225 -23.25 12.21 -13.86
N ALA A 226 -22.91 12.70 -12.66
CA ALA A 226 -23.49 13.93 -12.12
C ALA A 226 -23.22 15.17 -12.99
N ASN A 227 -22.10 15.20 -13.70
CA ASN A 227 -21.71 16.29 -14.60
C ASN A 227 -22.12 16.05 -16.07
N ALA A 228 -22.79 14.94 -16.38
CA ALA A 228 -23.27 14.67 -17.73
C ALA A 228 -24.49 15.56 -18.01
N PRO A 229 -24.60 16.16 -19.22
CA PRO A 229 -25.79 16.89 -19.61
C PRO A 229 -27.02 16.00 -19.45
N ARG A 230 -28.04 16.47 -18.70
CA ARG A 230 -29.32 15.76 -18.66
C ARG A 230 -29.87 15.69 -20.09
N PRO A 231 -30.39 14.53 -20.52
CA PRO A 231 -31.06 14.47 -21.81
C PRO A 231 -32.20 15.51 -21.82
N PRO A 232 -32.47 16.15 -22.98
CA PRO A 232 -33.57 17.09 -23.09
C PRO A 232 -34.84 16.40 -22.60
N ARG A 233 -35.55 17.05 -21.68
CA ARG A 233 -36.83 16.56 -21.18
C ARG A 233 -37.75 16.51 -22.39
N VAL A 234 -38.03 15.31 -22.89
CA VAL A 234 -39.04 15.12 -23.92
C VAL A 234 -40.36 15.53 -23.28
N VAL A 235 -40.78 16.77 -23.53
CA VAL A 235 -42.13 17.22 -23.18
C VAL A 235 -43.04 16.46 -24.13
N MET A 236 -43.61 15.37 -23.65
CA MET A 236 -44.68 14.68 -24.37
C MET A 236 -45.78 15.72 -24.60
N PRO A 237 -46.21 15.97 -25.85
CA PRO A 237 -47.34 16.85 -26.10
C PRO A 237 -48.56 16.29 -25.37
N ASN A 238 -49.17 17.15 -24.56
CA ASN A 238 -50.30 16.83 -23.72
C ASN A 238 -51.50 16.48 -24.60
N SER A 239 -51.71 15.20 -24.90
CA SER A 239 -52.81 14.70 -25.73
C SER A 239 -54.17 14.67 -25.00
N GLN A 240 -54.36 15.49 -23.96
CA GLN A 240 -55.59 15.54 -23.16
C GLN A 240 -56.46 16.79 -23.38
N SER A 241 -56.17 17.64 -24.37
CA SER A 241 -56.99 18.84 -24.68
C SER A 241 -57.90 18.70 -25.91
N GLN A 242 -58.26 17.48 -26.33
CA GLN A 242 -59.30 17.25 -27.34
C GLN A 242 -60.18 16.07 -26.94
N GLY A 243 -61.24 16.35 -26.17
CA GLY A 243 -62.29 15.36 -25.93
C GLY A 243 -63.14 15.61 -24.69
N ARG A 244 -64.22 16.37 -24.89
CA ARG A 244 -65.51 16.37 -24.17
C ARG A 244 -65.91 17.70 -23.51
N ALA A 245 -66.31 18.63 -24.37
CA ALA A 245 -67.54 19.37 -24.14
C ALA A 245 -68.71 18.53 -24.70
N ALA A 246 -69.53 17.94 -23.83
CA ALA A 246 -70.94 17.56 -24.06
C ALA A 246 -71.42 16.70 -22.89
N GLY A 247 -72.48 17.14 -22.20
CA GLY A 247 -73.21 16.31 -21.23
C GLY A 247 -73.54 17.03 -19.93
N ALA A 248 -74.55 17.90 -19.98
CA ALA A 248 -75.25 18.38 -18.80
C ALA A 248 -76.18 17.30 -18.22
N THR A 249 -76.60 17.54 -16.97
CA THR A 249 -77.80 17.01 -16.26
C THR A 249 -77.66 15.64 -15.58
N GLU A 250 -77.51 15.65 -14.24
CA GLU A 250 -78.57 15.34 -13.25
C GLU A 250 -77.95 14.99 -11.88
N GLN A 251 -78.28 15.76 -10.85
CA GLN A 251 -78.21 15.37 -9.43
C GLN A 251 -79.45 14.52 -9.11
N PRO A 252 -79.39 13.47 -8.25
CA PRO A 252 -79.64 13.65 -6.80
C PRO A 252 -78.99 12.53 -5.93
N PRO A 253 -79.41 12.30 -4.67
CA PRO A 253 -79.25 13.17 -3.52
C PRO A 253 -78.39 12.57 -2.39
N LYS A 254 -77.97 13.50 -1.54
CA LYS A 254 -77.35 13.40 -0.22
C LYS A 254 -78.05 12.40 0.72
N ASN A 255 -77.31 11.42 1.24
CA ASN A 255 -77.65 10.69 2.47
C ASN A 255 -76.40 10.46 3.35
N ARG A 256 -76.34 11.18 4.47
CA ARG A 256 -75.73 10.74 5.76
C ARG A 256 -76.71 9.73 6.41
N PRO A 257 -76.40 8.99 7.51
CA PRO A 257 -75.30 9.04 8.50
C PRO A 257 -74.62 7.63 8.64
N HIS A 258 -73.71 7.26 9.54
CA HIS A 258 -73.58 7.44 11.00
C HIS A 258 -72.16 7.08 11.47
N LYS A 259 -71.74 7.74 12.56
CA LYS A 259 -70.67 7.41 13.54
C LYS A 259 -70.86 6.01 14.17
N PRO A 260 -69.84 5.36 14.77
CA PRO A 260 -69.09 5.84 15.95
C PRO A 260 -67.70 6.42 15.67
#